data_AF-A0A2E0UWW7-F1
#
_entry.id   AF-A0A2E0UWW7-F1
#
_cell.length_a   1.000
_cell.length_b   1.000
_cell.length_c   1.000
_cell.angle_alpha   90.00
_cell.angle_beta   90.00
_cell.angle_gamma   90.00
#
_symmetry.space_group_name_H-M   'P 1'
#
loop_
_entity.id
_entity.type
_entity.pdbx_description
1 polymer ?
#
loop_
_entity_poly.entity_id
_entity_poly.type
_entity_poly.pdbx_seq_one_letter_code
_entity_poly.pdbx_strand_id
1 'polypeptide(L)'
;MPFPVEQLFDGQRKIVSVKMDDPASKAFGLMTEHDYSQLPIVDQDDHPLGMVTYESILRGMRNFDVRIEELSVRDVKINVPTFNLEDDLFDLLDQLKLKNAVLIVDPAYCLTDIVTSYDTTEYFRERTENIMRVEDIETMIKEFIRLAFSDSKNELDVEALNSAIIHICKYKLNGAKTLSFEELTLSDYINLFLYHKTWNVLEPVFNKSNRFLRNLLDSVRKTRNDLAHFRNEITIEQQDKLIHCSAWLSDHLEEWENSREALLFSELINQESKTEQKSDSRLSSRYDLLADYLLEQPGSIDRLKLSFDEIEVIIGGALPASAYHHRTWWANDAIGHTQANSWLEVGWRTSYVNLSEKHVTFVRIKDREKAYINFFSELLKELSKNTGFPLRTVSPDGTNWMVVSILPSNGQGFASFTFSFSRNKQFRVELYIDTYEQKSSKKVFDILQKNKEKYEKELGEISWERINDKRASRIAIYHNGQITDSKETLADLRSWAAVMMVRFYEVFAADVKNAVDMVMNP
;
A
#
# COMPACT_ATOMS: atom_id res chain seq x y z
N MET A 1 37.54 5.18 0.20
CA MET A 1 37.76 4.68 -1.18
C MET A 1 36.89 5.54 -2.07
N PRO A 2 37.40 6.10 -3.17
CA PRO A 2 36.55 6.82 -4.11
C PRO A 2 35.52 5.85 -4.68
N PHE A 3 34.27 6.30 -4.81
CA PHE A 3 33.21 5.54 -5.45
C PHE A 3 33.17 6.00 -6.90
N PRO A 4 33.58 5.18 -7.88
CA PRO A 4 33.65 5.64 -9.26
C PRO A 4 32.25 5.83 -9.84
N VAL A 5 32.13 6.81 -10.74
CA VAL A 5 30.91 7.06 -11.52
C VAL A 5 30.46 5.82 -12.31
N GLU A 6 31.40 4.94 -12.70
CA GLU A 6 31.14 3.63 -13.35
C GLU A 6 30.04 2.79 -12.67
N GLN A 7 29.85 2.95 -11.35
CA GLN A 7 28.83 2.18 -10.61
C GLN A 7 27.37 2.51 -10.98
N LEU A 8 27.11 3.57 -11.73
CA LEU A 8 25.75 3.95 -12.16
C LEU A 8 25.31 3.32 -13.49
N PHE A 9 26.17 2.50 -14.13
CA PHE A 9 25.95 2.05 -15.51
C PHE A 9 25.86 0.53 -15.65
N ASP A 10 24.74 0.06 -16.19
CA ASP A 10 24.48 -1.37 -16.46
C ASP A 10 24.58 -1.75 -17.95
N GLY A 11 24.99 -0.82 -18.81
CA GLY A 11 25.16 -1.06 -20.24
C GLY A 11 25.17 0.20 -21.10
N GLN A 12 25.51 0.06 -22.39
CA GLN A 12 25.54 1.18 -23.33
C GLN A 12 24.13 1.59 -23.76
N ARG A 13 23.77 2.84 -23.48
CA ARG A 13 22.52 3.47 -23.94
C ARG A 13 22.79 4.25 -25.23
N LYS A 14 21.85 4.21 -26.16
CA LYS A 14 21.94 5.06 -27.36
C LYS A 14 21.55 6.49 -26.99
N ILE A 15 22.51 7.40 -27.02
CA ILE A 15 22.26 8.81 -26.72
C ILE A 15 21.62 9.50 -27.91
N VAL A 16 20.55 10.24 -27.66
CA VAL A 16 19.96 11.18 -28.63
C VAL A 16 20.54 12.57 -28.34
N SER A 17 21.17 13.18 -29.34
CA SER A 17 21.84 14.48 -29.21
C SER A 17 21.48 15.41 -30.38
N VAL A 18 21.79 16.70 -30.22
CA VAL A 18 21.60 17.74 -31.24
C VAL A 18 22.90 18.49 -31.51
N LYS A 19 22.98 19.18 -32.65
CA LYS A 19 24.13 20.05 -32.99
C LYS A 19 23.78 21.52 -32.71
N MET A 20 24.79 22.38 -32.55
CA MET A 20 24.59 23.81 -32.19
C MET A 20 23.69 24.59 -33.16
N ASP A 21 23.77 24.27 -34.45
CA ASP A 21 23.06 25.01 -35.51
C ASP A 21 21.70 24.38 -35.84
N ASP A 22 21.30 23.31 -35.11
CA ASP A 22 19.96 22.77 -35.23
C ASP A 22 18.91 23.78 -34.73
N PRO A 23 17.70 23.84 -35.33
CA PRO A 23 16.59 24.61 -34.77
C PRO A 23 16.17 24.09 -33.40
N ALA A 24 15.77 24.97 -32.48
CA ALA A 24 15.26 24.59 -31.17
C ALA A 24 13.97 23.74 -31.28
N SER A 25 13.19 23.94 -32.34
CA SER A 25 12.00 23.11 -32.65
C SER A 25 12.35 21.64 -32.93
N LYS A 26 13.51 21.36 -33.53
CA LYS A 26 14.02 19.99 -33.71
C LYS A 26 14.36 19.36 -32.37
N ALA A 27 15.05 20.09 -31.50
CA ALA A 27 15.38 19.62 -30.15
C ALA A 27 14.10 19.32 -29.34
N PHE A 28 13.11 20.22 -29.39
CA PHE A 28 11.80 20.02 -28.76
C PHE A 28 11.07 18.79 -29.30
N GLY A 29 11.10 18.59 -30.63
CA GLY A 29 10.51 17.41 -31.28
C GLY A 29 11.13 16.11 -30.78
N LEU A 30 12.47 16.02 -30.76
CA LEU A 30 13.19 14.86 -30.24
C LEU A 30 12.92 14.61 -28.75
N MET A 31 12.86 15.67 -27.94
CA MET A 31 12.48 15.56 -26.52
C MET A 31 11.07 14.99 -26.35
N THR A 32 10.12 15.43 -27.17
CA THR A 32 8.72 14.96 -27.09
C THR A 32 8.60 13.52 -27.60
N GLU A 33 9.26 13.19 -28.71
CA GLU A 33 9.22 11.85 -29.33
C GLU A 33 9.78 10.77 -28.40
N HIS A 34 10.86 11.08 -27.69
CA HIS A 34 11.55 10.14 -26.81
C HIS A 34 11.21 10.29 -25.33
N ASP A 35 10.27 11.17 -24.98
CA ASP A 35 9.89 11.50 -23.60
C ASP A 35 11.08 11.95 -22.72
N TYR A 36 11.96 12.76 -23.31
CA TYR A 36 13.10 13.37 -22.63
C TYR A 36 12.81 14.81 -22.23
N SER A 37 13.43 15.26 -21.15
CA SER A 37 13.34 16.64 -20.66
C SER A 37 14.50 17.53 -21.14
N GLN A 38 15.53 16.90 -21.71
CA GLN A 38 16.80 17.52 -22.07
C GLN A 38 17.59 16.66 -23.07
N LEU A 39 18.46 17.30 -23.83
CA LEU A 39 19.33 16.65 -24.83
C LEU A 39 20.76 17.21 -24.74
N PRO A 40 21.79 16.35 -24.82
CA PRO A 40 23.16 16.78 -25.04
C PRO A 40 23.33 17.51 -26.37
N ILE A 41 24.21 18.51 -26.38
CA ILE A 41 24.66 19.22 -27.57
C ILE A 41 26.09 18.77 -27.85
N VAL A 42 26.35 18.29 -29.06
CA VAL A 42 27.68 17.78 -29.46
C VAL A 42 28.19 18.44 -30.75
N ASP A 43 29.50 18.39 -30.98
CA ASP A 43 30.14 18.82 -32.24
C ASP A 43 30.17 17.68 -33.28
N GLN A 44 30.94 17.82 -34.37
CA GLN A 44 31.01 16.79 -35.43
C GLN A 44 31.74 15.51 -35.01
N ASP A 45 32.58 15.60 -33.98
CA ASP A 45 33.41 14.51 -33.44
C ASP A 45 32.80 13.93 -32.14
N ASP A 46 31.54 14.27 -31.85
CA ASP A 46 30.77 13.87 -30.65
C ASP A 46 31.35 14.39 -29.31
N HIS A 47 32.15 15.45 -29.34
CA HIS A 47 32.54 16.14 -28.10
C HIS A 47 31.35 16.92 -27.53
N PRO A 48 31.07 16.84 -26.22
CA PRO A 48 29.98 17.56 -25.61
C PRO A 48 30.28 19.05 -25.52
N LEU A 49 29.35 19.86 -26.00
CA LEU A 49 29.41 21.32 -25.93
C LEU A 49 28.53 21.87 -24.81
N GLY A 50 27.50 21.14 -24.40
CA GLY A 50 26.55 21.51 -23.35
C GLY A 50 25.24 20.75 -23.46
N MET A 51 24.14 21.34 -23.00
CA MET A 51 22.80 20.75 -23.07
C MET A 51 21.74 21.78 -23.49
N VAL A 52 20.60 21.29 -23.95
CA VAL A 52 19.36 22.05 -24.15
C VAL A 52 18.23 21.39 -23.35
N THR A 53 17.34 22.19 -22.75
CA THR A 53 16.22 21.70 -21.93
C THR A 53 14.92 22.41 -22.31
N TYR A 54 13.76 21.85 -21.91
CA TYR A 54 12.48 22.58 -22.05
C TYR A 54 12.54 23.97 -21.41
N GLU A 55 13.15 24.06 -20.23
CA GLU A 55 13.29 25.34 -19.53
C GLU A 55 14.16 26.34 -20.30
N SER A 56 15.28 25.89 -20.88
CA SER A 56 16.17 26.79 -21.62
C SER A 56 15.51 27.29 -22.91
N ILE A 57 14.74 26.44 -23.60
CA ILE A 57 13.93 26.81 -24.76
C ILE A 57 12.86 27.85 -24.38
N LEU A 58 12.06 27.57 -23.35
CA LEU A 58 11.00 28.48 -22.89
C LEU A 58 11.56 29.84 -22.44
N ARG A 59 12.68 29.84 -21.72
CA ARG A 59 13.39 31.06 -21.34
C ARG A 59 13.90 31.82 -22.57
N GLY A 60 14.44 31.11 -23.56
CA GLY A 60 14.87 31.69 -24.84
C GLY A 60 13.72 32.39 -25.55
N MET A 61 12.60 31.69 -25.78
CA MET A 61 11.41 32.24 -26.44
C MET A 61 10.92 33.51 -25.74
N ARG A 62 10.83 33.46 -24.41
CA ARG A 62 10.37 34.60 -23.61
C ARG A 62 11.34 35.78 -23.65
N ASN A 63 12.64 35.53 -23.56
CA ASN A 63 13.64 36.59 -23.45
C ASN A 63 13.93 37.27 -24.79
N PHE A 64 13.86 36.52 -25.90
CA PHE A 64 14.05 37.04 -27.25
C PHE A 64 12.74 37.53 -27.89
N ASP A 65 11.58 37.19 -27.29
CA ASP A 65 10.25 37.49 -27.82
C ASP A 65 10.03 36.93 -29.25
N VAL A 66 10.41 35.66 -29.41
CA VAL A 66 10.37 34.94 -30.69
C VAL A 66 9.68 33.60 -30.56
N ARG A 67 9.29 33.03 -31.69
CA ARG A 67 8.75 31.67 -31.73
C ARG A 67 9.87 30.63 -31.73
N ILE A 68 9.53 29.39 -31.41
CA ILE A 68 10.51 28.31 -31.29
C ILE A 68 11.24 28.02 -32.61
N GLU A 69 10.61 28.25 -33.75
CA GLU A 69 11.20 28.06 -35.08
C GLU A 69 12.31 29.06 -35.40
N GLU A 70 12.34 30.19 -34.68
CA GLU A 70 13.30 31.27 -34.88
C GLU A 70 14.52 31.14 -33.95
N LEU A 71 14.50 30.19 -33.00
CA LEU A 71 15.60 29.90 -32.11
C LEU A 71 16.45 28.75 -32.64
N SER A 72 17.78 28.89 -32.53
CA SER A 72 18.72 27.78 -32.68
C SER A 72 19.06 27.17 -31.32
N VAL A 73 19.58 25.94 -31.34
CA VAL A 73 20.09 25.27 -30.12
C VAL A 73 21.18 26.11 -29.44
N ARG A 74 22.02 26.81 -30.22
CA ARG A 74 23.04 27.73 -29.71
C ARG A 74 22.48 28.83 -28.82
N ASP A 75 21.31 29.38 -29.15
CA ASP A 75 20.69 30.50 -28.43
C ASP A 75 20.15 30.10 -27.06
N VAL A 76 19.90 28.79 -26.87
CA VAL A 76 19.26 28.22 -25.67
C VAL A 76 20.15 27.19 -24.96
N LYS A 77 21.43 27.16 -25.32
CA LYS A 77 22.44 26.26 -24.77
C LYS A 77 22.72 26.58 -23.31
N ILE A 78 22.72 25.55 -22.47
CA ILE A 78 23.19 25.60 -21.08
C ILE A 78 24.50 24.84 -20.93
N ASN A 79 25.34 25.30 -20.00
CA ASN A 79 26.55 24.58 -19.60
C ASN A 79 26.20 23.55 -18.52
N VAL A 80 26.73 22.35 -18.70
CA VAL A 80 26.68 21.25 -17.74
C VAL A 80 28.08 20.67 -17.57
N PRO A 81 28.43 20.17 -16.38
CA PRO A 81 29.71 19.54 -16.15
C PRO A 81 29.82 18.19 -16.86
N THR A 82 31.06 17.80 -17.15
CA THR A 82 31.43 16.51 -17.73
C THR A 82 32.22 15.68 -16.72
N PHE A 83 31.98 14.38 -16.68
CA PHE A 83 32.68 13.43 -15.82
C PHE A 83 33.22 12.23 -16.62
N ASN A 84 34.30 11.63 -16.15
CA ASN A 84 34.78 10.32 -16.59
C ASN A 84 34.22 9.23 -15.67
N LEU A 85 34.26 7.97 -16.13
CA LEU A 85 33.82 6.82 -15.33
C LEU A 85 34.64 6.61 -14.05
N GLU A 86 35.91 7.03 -14.05
CA GLU A 86 36.82 6.92 -12.90
C GLU A 86 36.67 8.06 -11.88
N ASP A 87 35.91 9.12 -12.20
CA ASP A 87 35.73 10.27 -11.31
C ASP A 87 34.90 9.89 -10.07
N ASP A 88 35.00 10.70 -9.01
CA ASP A 88 34.24 10.45 -7.77
C ASP A 88 32.74 10.71 -7.98
N LEU A 89 31.94 9.69 -7.70
CA LEU A 89 30.48 9.71 -7.72
C LEU A 89 29.93 10.84 -6.83
N PHE A 90 30.56 11.15 -5.70
CA PHE A 90 30.04 12.22 -4.83
C PHE A 90 30.13 13.60 -5.47
N ASP A 91 31.20 13.87 -6.22
CA ASP A 91 31.34 15.12 -6.97
C ASP A 91 30.25 15.22 -8.06
N LEU A 92 29.95 14.10 -8.73
CA LEU A 92 28.85 14.00 -9.68
C LEU A 92 27.50 14.28 -9.01
N LEU A 93 27.22 13.66 -7.86
CA LEU A 93 25.98 13.86 -7.12
C LEU A 93 25.79 15.30 -6.67
N ASP A 94 26.86 15.98 -6.28
CA ASP A 94 26.80 17.40 -5.92
C ASP A 94 26.45 18.29 -7.13
N GLN A 95 26.96 17.95 -8.32
CA GLN A 95 26.54 18.63 -9.55
C GLN A 95 25.08 18.33 -9.91
N LEU A 96 24.61 17.10 -9.69
CA LEU A 96 23.21 16.73 -9.95
C LEU A 96 22.20 17.46 -9.06
N LYS A 97 22.61 17.95 -7.89
CA LYS A 97 21.77 18.82 -7.05
C LYS A 97 21.51 20.18 -7.69
N LEU A 98 22.48 20.68 -8.47
CA LEU A 98 22.41 21.98 -9.13
C LEU A 98 21.86 21.89 -10.55
N LYS A 99 22.04 20.74 -11.20
CA LYS A 99 21.69 20.47 -12.60
C LYS A 99 20.99 19.12 -12.68
N ASN A 100 19.86 19.02 -13.38
CA ASN A 100 19.11 17.76 -13.47
C ASN A 100 19.80 16.67 -14.32
N ALA A 101 20.96 16.97 -14.92
CA ALA A 101 21.83 15.99 -15.56
C ALA A 101 23.28 16.48 -15.67
N VAL A 102 24.17 15.51 -15.86
CA VAL A 102 25.59 15.67 -16.20
C VAL A 102 25.95 14.78 -17.38
N LEU A 103 27.02 15.12 -18.08
CA LEU A 103 27.49 14.37 -19.26
C LEU A 103 28.68 13.50 -18.89
N ILE A 104 28.75 12.31 -19.50
CA ILE A 104 29.84 11.36 -19.29
C ILE A 104 30.67 11.27 -20.55
N VAL A 105 31.98 11.34 -20.39
CA VAL A 105 32.93 11.30 -21.50
C VAL A 105 33.94 10.18 -21.33
N ASP A 106 34.48 9.72 -22.45
CA ASP A 106 35.65 8.86 -22.47
C ASP A 106 36.96 9.67 -22.37
N PRO A 107 38.14 9.01 -22.28
CA PRO A 107 39.42 9.70 -22.28
C PRO A 107 39.73 10.52 -23.55
N ALA A 108 39.02 10.28 -24.66
CA ALA A 108 39.12 11.08 -25.88
C ALA A 108 38.18 12.30 -25.86
N TYR A 109 37.44 12.51 -24.76
CA TYR A 109 36.44 13.55 -24.54
C TYR A 109 35.17 13.38 -25.39
N CYS A 110 34.93 12.20 -25.94
CA CYS A 110 33.71 11.89 -26.68
C CYS A 110 32.58 11.56 -25.70
N LEU A 111 31.37 12.04 -26.00
CA LEU A 111 30.19 11.77 -25.17
C LEU A 111 29.83 10.27 -25.20
N THR A 112 29.83 9.63 -24.04
CA THR A 112 29.52 8.20 -23.88
C THR A 112 28.23 7.92 -23.14
N ASP A 113 27.79 8.80 -22.24
CA ASP A 113 26.50 8.69 -21.55
C ASP A 113 26.01 10.02 -20.94
N ILE A 114 24.81 10.01 -20.38
CA ILE A 114 24.19 11.07 -19.57
C ILE A 114 23.68 10.48 -18.26
N VAL A 115 24.03 11.09 -17.13
CA VAL A 115 23.47 10.71 -15.82
C VAL A 115 22.50 11.78 -15.37
N THR A 116 21.32 11.36 -14.95
CA THR A 116 20.26 12.23 -14.44
C THR A 116 19.96 11.96 -12.96
N SER A 117 19.20 12.86 -12.34
CA SER A 117 18.65 12.61 -11.00
C SER A 117 17.75 11.36 -10.95
N TYR A 118 17.15 10.97 -12.07
CA TYR A 118 16.36 9.74 -12.15
C TYR A 118 17.25 8.50 -12.04
N ASP A 119 18.35 8.44 -12.80
CA ASP A 119 19.28 7.30 -12.78
C ASP A 119 19.84 7.05 -11.39
N THR A 120 20.31 8.12 -10.73
CA THR A 120 20.80 8.03 -9.36
C THR A 120 19.70 7.63 -8.37
N THR A 121 18.47 8.12 -8.54
CA THR A 121 17.34 7.73 -7.70
C THR A 121 17.03 6.24 -7.84
N GLU A 122 17.00 5.71 -9.06
CA GLU A 122 16.74 4.29 -9.29
C GLU A 122 17.87 3.41 -8.76
N TYR A 123 19.14 3.77 -9.03
CA TYR A 123 20.31 3.08 -8.46
C TYR A 123 20.25 3.00 -6.92
N PHE A 124 20.00 4.13 -6.26
CA PHE A 124 19.90 4.15 -4.79
C PHE A 124 18.64 3.48 -4.26
N ARG A 125 17.52 3.54 -4.99
CA ARG A 125 16.25 2.87 -4.64
C ARG A 125 16.46 1.37 -4.57
N GLU A 126 16.96 0.77 -5.65
CA GLU A 126 17.18 -0.68 -5.72
C GLU A 126 18.12 -1.15 -4.61
N ARG A 127 19.21 -0.41 -4.38
CA ARG A 127 20.19 -0.77 -3.35
C ARG A 127 19.63 -0.63 -1.93
N THR A 128 18.88 0.44 -1.68
CA THR A 128 18.28 0.72 -0.37
C THR A 128 17.18 -0.28 -0.05
N GLU A 129 16.38 -0.68 -1.04
CA GLU A 129 15.33 -1.67 -0.84
C GLU A 129 15.90 -3.02 -0.38
N ASN A 130 17.02 -3.44 -0.95
CA ASN A 130 17.69 -4.68 -0.56
C ASN A 130 18.35 -4.59 0.82
N ILE A 131 18.90 -3.43 1.20
CA ILE A 131 19.39 -3.19 2.56
C ILE A 131 18.25 -3.25 3.57
N MET A 132 17.10 -2.62 3.26
CA MET A 132 15.91 -2.66 4.11
C MET A 132 15.41 -4.10 4.30
N ARG A 133 15.33 -4.91 3.24
CA ARG A 133 14.94 -6.33 3.36
C ARG A 133 15.86 -7.13 4.27
N VAL A 134 17.17 -6.88 4.20
CA VAL A 134 18.14 -7.52 5.09
C VAL A 134 17.92 -7.11 6.54
N GLU A 135 17.66 -5.83 6.78
CA GLU A 135 17.35 -5.31 8.12
C GLU A 135 16.04 -5.91 8.66
N ASP A 136 15.00 -6.03 7.82
CA ASP A 136 13.74 -6.68 8.18
C ASP A 136 13.97 -8.16 8.56
N ILE A 137 14.75 -8.90 7.76
CA ILE A 137 15.13 -10.29 8.08
C ILE A 137 15.89 -10.37 9.42
N GLU A 138 16.87 -9.51 9.62
CA GLU A 138 17.63 -9.46 10.87
C GLU A 138 16.70 -9.20 12.06
N THR A 139 15.80 -8.25 11.93
CA THR A 139 14.86 -7.89 13.00
C THR A 139 13.88 -9.03 13.27
N MET A 140 13.36 -9.71 12.25
CA MET A 140 12.49 -10.90 12.44
C MET A 140 13.24 -12.02 13.16
N ILE A 141 14.51 -12.27 12.81
CA ILE A 141 15.35 -13.23 13.54
C ILE A 141 15.44 -12.83 15.02
N LYS A 142 15.63 -11.53 15.32
CA LYS A 142 15.65 -11.06 16.71
C LYS A 142 14.33 -11.33 17.42
N GLU A 143 13.21 -11.08 16.78
CA GLU A 143 11.89 -11.31 17.38
C GLU A 143 11.61 -12.79 17.64
N PHE A 144 11.93 -13.67 16.68
CA PHE A 144 11.85 -15.12 16.93
C PHE A 144 12.69 -15.56 18.13
N ILE A 145 13.91 -15.01 18.26
CA ILE A 145 14.76 -15.29 19.42
C ILE A 145 14.07 -14.78 20.70
N ARG A 146 13.61 -13.52 20.74
CA ARG A 146 12.92 -12.95 21.91
C ARG A 146 11.73 -13.82 22.30
N LEU A 147 10.84 -14.12 21.36
CA LEU A 147 9.67 -14.97 21.57
C LEU A 147 10.05 -16.37 22.07
N ALA A 148 11.15 -16.96 21.60
CA ALA A 148 11.62 -18.26 22.06
C ALA A 148 12.12 -18.27 23.52
N PHE A 149 12.49 -17.10 24.05
CA PHE A 149 12.84 -16.88 25.44
C PHE A 149 11.73 -16.19 26.25
N SER A 150 10.54 -15.98 25.66
CA SER A 150 9.40 -15.38 26.35
C SER A 150 8.40 -16.44 26.83
N ASP A 151 7.80 -16.20 27.99
CA ASP A 151 6.76 -17.06 28.56
C ASP A 151 5.39 -16.94 27.86
N SER A 152 4.36 -17.63 28.36
CA SER A 152 3.01 -17.60 27.76
C SER A 152 2.35 -16.21 27.79
N LYS A 153 2.84 -15.28 28.61
CA LYS A 153 2.40 -13.88 28.69
C LYS A 153 3.28 -12.92 27.89
N ASN A 154 4.20 -13.47 27.08
CA ASN A 154 5.21 -12.73 26.33
C ASN A 154 6.25 -11.99 27.21
N GLU A 155 6.40 -12.36 28.49
CA GLU A 155 7.46 -11.82 29.35
C GLU A 155 8.80 -12.51 29.04
N LEU A 156 9.83 -11.72 28.72
CA LEU A 156 11.15 -12.22 28.30
C LEU A 156 12.00 -12.71 29.48
N ASP A 157 12.50 -13.95 29.41
CA ASP A 157 13.52 -14.48 30.32
C ASP A 157 14.91 -13.96 29.90
N VAL A 158 15.24 -12.78 30.43
CA VAL A 158 16.50 -12.06 30.16
C VAL A 158 17.72 -12.87 30.62
N GLU A 159 17.62 -13.65 31.70
CA GLU A 159 18.74 -14.44 32.21
C GLU A 159 19.05 -15.63 31.29
N ALA A 160 18.02 -16.35 30.84
CA ALA A 160 18.17 -17.46 29.90
C ALA A 160 18.72 -16.98 28.55
N LEU A 161 18.24 -15.85 28.03
CA LEU A 161 18.73 -15.24 26.81
C LEU A 161 20.21 -14.85 26.94
N ASN A 162 20.59 -14.15 28.00
CA ASN A 162 21.99 -13.75 28.24
C ASN A 162 22.92 -14.97 28.38
N SER A 163 22.46 -16.05 29.01
CA SER A 163 23.22 -17.30 29.10
C SER A 163 23.48 -17.92 27.72
N ALA A 164 22.48 -17.90 26.84
CA ALA A 164 22.62 -18.37 25.46
C ALA A 164 23.59 -17.49 24.66
N ILE A 165 23.51 -16.15 24.79
CA ILE A 165 24.44 -15.20 24.15
C ILE A 165 25.88 -15.47 24.58
N ILE A 166 26.14 -15.58 25.88
CA ILE A 166 27.48 -15.89 26.40
C ILE A 166 27.99 -17.19 25.79
N HIS A 167 27.14 -18.21 25.65
CA HIS A 167 27.51 -19.50 25.08
C HIS A 167 27.92 -19.41 23.60
N ILE A 168 27.15 -18.72 22.77
CA ILE A 168 27.45 -18.61 21.33
C ILE A 168 28.62 -17.66 21.04
N CYS A 169 28.83 -16.65 21.89
CA CYS A 169 29.86 -15.63 21.70
C CYS A 169 31.16 -15.91 22.46
N LYS A 170 31.34 -17.08 23.09
CA LYS A 170 32.52 -17.42 23.92
C LYS A 170 33.86 -17.07 23.28
N TYR A 171 34.00 -17.26 21.96
CA TYR A 171 35.24 -17.01 21.23
C TYR A 171 35.56 -15.52 20.96
N LYS A 172 34.57 -14.62 21.13
CA LYS A 172 34.74 -13.16 20.97
C LYS A 172 35.01 -12.44 22.29
N LEU A 173 34.80 -13.12 23.42
CA LEU A 173 34.91 -12.56 24.76
C LEU A 173 36.36 -12.69 25.28
N ASN A 174 37.25 -11.80 24.83
CA ASN A 174 38.59 -11.63 25.42
C ASN A 174 38.51 -10.90 26.78
N GLY A 175 37.82 -11.52 27.75
CA GLY A 175 38.04 -11.28 29.17
C GLY A 175 37.34 -10.11 29.88
N ALA A 176 36.48 -9.29 29.26
CA ALA A 176 35.84 -8.20 30.04
C ALA A 176 34.51 -7.60 29.57
N LYS A 177 34.00 -7.85 28.35
CA LYS A 177 32.76 -7.19 27.89
C LYS A 177 31.71 -8.21 27.44
N THR A 178 30.70 -8.45 28.27
CA THR A 178 29.48 -9.19 27.86
C THR A 178 28.77 -8.37 26.79
N LEU A 179 28.53 -8.95 25.62
CA LEU A 179 27.74 -8.31 24.56
C LEU A 179 26.26 -8.37 24.96
N SER A 180 25.58 -7.24 24.89
CA SER A 180 24.12 -7.20 24.98
C SER A 180 23.48 -7.75 23.71
N PHE A 181 22.21 -8.15 23.79
CA PHE A 181 21.47 -8.69 22.64
C PHE A 181 21.45 -7.73 21.44
N GLU A 182 21.43 -6.41 21.67
CA GLU A 182 21.44 -5.40 20.61
C GLU A 182 22.83 -5.13 19.99
N GLU A 183 23.91 -5.58 20.63
CA GLU A 183 25.29 -5.43 20.13
C GLU A 183 25.73 -6.60 19.22
N LEU A 184 24.85 -7.57 18.99
CA LEU A 184 25.15 -8.77 18.21
C LEU A 184 25.18 -8.47 16.71
N THR A 185 26.04 -9.19 15.97
CA THR A 185 26.05 -9.11 14.49
C THR A 185 24.99 -10.04 13.91
N LEU A 186 24.58 -9.82 12.64
CA LEU A 186 23.74 -10.78 11.91
C LEU A 186 24.24 -12.24 12.01
N SER A 187 25.57 -12.47 11.98
CA SER A 187 26.11 -13.82 12.14
C SER A 187 25.88 -14.38 13.54
N ASP A 188 25.93 -13.54 14.56
CA ASP A 188 25.66 -13.95 15.95
C ASP A 188 24.16 -14.24 16.13
N TYR A 189 23.27 -13.41 15.56
CA TYR A 189 21.83 -13.67 15.56
C TYR A 189 21.49 -14.98 14.86
N ILE A 190 22.06 -15.27 13.69
CA ILE A 190 21.85 -16.55 12.99
C ILE A 190 22.32 -17.73 13.86
N ASN A 191 23.47 -17.62 14.52
CA ASN A 191 23.97 -18.66 15.41
C ASN A 191 23.09 -18.84 16.65
N LEU A 192 22.53 -17.76 17.20
CA LEU A 192 21.62 -17.79 18.34
C LEU A 192 20.28 -18.42 17.96
N PHE A 193 19.73 -18.02 16.82
CA PHE A 193 18.48 -18.54 16.26
C PHE A 193 18.55 -20.06 16.03
N LEU A 194 19.70 -20.55 15.59
CA LEU A 194 19.94 -21.98 15.34
C LEU A 194 20.51 -22.74 16.55
N TYR A 195 20.69 -22.07 17.70
CA TYR A 195 21.20 -22.70 18.92
C TYR A 195 20.16 -23.66 19.51
N HIS A 196 20.58 -24.82 20.02
CA HIS A 196 19.66 -25.88 20.45
C HIS A 196 18.56 -25.42 21.42
N LYS A 197 18.84 -24.51 22.36
CA LYS A 197 17.82 -24.00 23.29
C LYS A 197 16.73 -23.20 22.58
N THR A 198 17.12 -22.37 21.63
CA THR A 198 16.20 -21.56 20.80
C THR A 198 15.49 -22.44 19.80
N TRP A 199 16.23 -23.32 19.12
CA TRP A 199 15.72 -24.21 18.09
C TRP A 199 14.67 -25.19 18.60
N ASN A 200 14.79 -25.70 19.83
CA ASN A 200 13.78 -26.58 20.43
C ASN A 200 12.39 -25.93 20.51
N VAL A 201 12.33 -24.60 20.61
CA VAL A 201 11.06 -23.83 20.61
C VAL A 201 10.61 -23.50 19.19
N LEU A 202 11.56 -23.23 18.29
CA LEU A 202 11.29 -22.84 16.90
C LEU A 202 11.00 -24.01 15.96
N GLU A 203 11.47 -25.22 16.26
CA GLU A 203 11.30 -26.40 15.41
C GLU A 203 9.82 -26.73 15.15
N PRO A 204 8.91 -26.72 16.15
CA PRO A 204 7.48 -26.88 15.91
C PRO A 204 6.86 -25.75 15.08
N VAL A 205 7.38 -24.51 15.21
CA VAL A 205 6.88 -23.33 14.48
C VAL A 205 7.16 -23.45 12.99
N PHE A 206 8.40 -23.83 12.63
CA PHE A 206 8.79 -23.93 11.23
C PHE A 206 8.47 -25.29 10.59
N ASN A 207 8.33 -26.35 11.39
CA ASN A 207 8.20 -27.73 10.92
C ASN A 207 9.29 -28.12 9.89
N LYS A 208 10.52 -27.65 10.13
CA LYS A 208 11.72 -27.88 9.31
C LYS A 208 12.92 -28.20 10.19
N SER A 209 14.01 -28.67 9.59
CA SER A 209 15.29 -28.87 10.29
C SER A 209 16.14 -27.60 10.33
N ASN A 210 16.97 -27.45 11.36
CA ASN A 210 17.89 -26.31 11.50
C ASN A 210 18.84 -26.14 10.29
N ARG A 211 19.23 -27.23 9.64
CA ARG A 211 20.12 -27.25 8.47
C ARG A 211 19.50 -26.51 7.28
N PHE A 212 18.18 -26.63 7.11
CA PHE A 212 17.45 -25.97 6.03
C PHE A 212 17.57 -24.45 6.15
N LEU A 213 17.27 -23.91 7.33
CA LEU A 213 17.32 -22.47 7.62
C LEU A 213 18.73 -21.91 7.62
N ARG A 214 19.73 -22.71 8.05
CA ARG A 214 21.12 -22.28 8.01
C ARG A 214 21.58 -21.85 6.62
N ASN A 215 21.24 -22.62 5.60
CA ASN A 215 21.65 -22.31 4.22
C ASN A 215 21.00 -21.01 3.71
N LEU A 216 19.72 -20.80 4.02
CA LEU A 216 18.97 -19.59 3.63
C LEU A 216 19.56 -18.35 4.31
N LEU A 217 19.72 -18.40 5.63
CA LEU A 217 20.23 -17.28 6.43
C LEU A 217 21.71 -16.97 6.13
N ASP A 218 22.55 -17.99 5.85
CA ASP A 218 23.92 -17.76 5.39
C ASP A 218 23.96 -17.10 4.01
N SER A 219 22.98 -17.37 3.14
CA SER A 219 22.86 -16.65 1.87
C SER A 219 22.53 -15.17 2.10
N VAL A 220 21.56 -14.86 2.99
CA VAL A 220 21.23 -13.48 3.38
C VAL A 220 22.45 -12.76 3.93
N ARG A 221 23.21 -13.42 4.83
CA ARG A 221 24.44 -12.86 5.40
C ARG A 221 25.50 -12.53 4.34
N LYS A 222 25.66 -13.39 3.33
CA LYS A 222 26.58 -13.12 2.21
C LYS A 222 26.10 -11.92 1.39
N THR A 223 24.82 -11.89 1.00
CA THR A 223 24.24 -10.76 0.26
C THR A 223 24.36 -9.45 1.06
N ARG A 224 24.12 -9.46 2.38
CA ARG A 224 24.34 -8.30 3.25
C ARG A 224 25.77 -7.79 3.19
N ASN A 225 26.76 -8.70 3.23
CA ASN A 225 28.17 -8.31 3.17
C ASN A 225 28.49 -7.65 1.82
N ASP A 226 27.96 -8.19 0.72
CA ASP A 226 28.13 -7.60 -0.62
C ASP A 226 27.52 -6.19 -0.68
N LEU A 227 26.31 -6.02 -0.12
CA LEU A 227 25.63 -4.73 0.00
C LEU A 227 26.45 -3.74 0.84
N ALA A 228 26.90 -4.14 2.03
CA ALA A 228 27.61 -3.30 2.98
C ALA A 228 29.02 -2.89 2.51
N HIS A 229 29.68 -3.71 1.69
CA HIS A 229 31.00 -3.40 1.17
C HIS A 229 30.98 -2.56 -0.11
N PHE A 230 29.80 -2.31 -0.71
CA PHE A 230 29.66 -1.55 -1.96
C PHE A 230 30.55 -2.04 -3.11
N ARG A 231 30.86 -3.35 -3.11
CA ARG A 231 31.81 -3.94 -4.08
C ARG A 231 31.14 -4.45 -5.35
N ASN A 232 29.92 -4.99 -5.22
CA ASN A 232 29.17 -5.61 -6.31
C ASN A 232 27.70 -5.22 -6.26
N GLU A 233 27.05 -5.29 -7.41
CA GLU A 233 25.60 -5.41 -7.51
C GLU A 233 25.17 -6.80 -7.05
N ILE A 234 23.99 -6.86 -6.42
CA ILE A 234 23.42 -8.15 -6.06
C ILE A 234 22.82 -8.80 -7.31
N THR A 235 22.97 -10.11 -7.45
CA THR A 235 22.33 -10.82 -8.56
C THR A 235 20.82 -10.91 -8.37
N ILE A 236 20.07 -11.07 -9.46
CA ILE A 236 18.62 -11.35 -9.42
C ILE A 236 18.32 -12.54 -8.49
N GLU A 237 19.17 -13.57 -8.49
CA GLU A 237 19.04 -14.72 -7.59
C GLU A 237 19.25 -14.35 -6.11
N GLN A 238 20.20 -13.47 -5.81
CA GLN A 238 20.41 -12.97 -4.45
C GLN A 238 19.21 -12.12 -3.98
N GLN A 239 18.64 -11.30 -4.87
CA GLN A 239 17.46 -10.49 -4.58
C GLN A 239 16.23 -11.38 -4.32
N ASP A 240 15.97 -12.37 -5.18
CA ASP A 240 14.88 -13.33 -5.01
C ASP A 240 14.97 -14.07 -3.66
N LYS A 241 16.19 -14.47 -3.27
CA LYS A 241 16.44 -15.09 -1.96
C LYS A 241 16.13 -14.17 -0.78
N LEU A 242 16.41 -12.86 -0.89
CA LEU A 242 16.04 -11.90 0.15
C LEU A 242 14.52 -11.76 0.25
N ILE A 243 13.84 -11.61 -0.89
CA ILE A 243 12.38 -11.50 -0.96
C ILE A 243 11.73 -12.74 -0.35
N HIS A 244 12.14 -13.92 -0.82
CA HIS A 244 11.61 -15.19 -0.33
C HIS A 244 11.87 -15.40 1.16
N CYS A 245 13.09 -15.12 1.64
CA CYS A 245 13.41 -15.26 3.06
C CYS A 245 12.60 -14.30 3.94
N SER A 246 12.41 -13.07 3.48
CA SER A 246 11.66 -12.04 4.21
C SER A 246 10.19 -12.45 4.34
N ALA A 247 9.53 -12.77 3.21
CA ALA A 247 8.14 -13.22 3.21
C ALA A 247 7.95 -14.47 4.08
N TRP A 248 8.80 -15.48 3.87
CA TRP A 248 8.69 -16.74 4.61
C TRP A 248 8.84 -16.58 6.12
N LEU A 249 9.81 -15.77 6.59
CA LEU A 249 9.98 -15.52 8.04
C LEU A 249 8.80 -14.74 8.60
N SER A 250 8.28 -13.76 7.86
CA SER A 250 7.16 -12.93 8.31
C SER A 250 5.88 -13.74 8.45
N ASP A 251 5.56 -14.61 7.49
CA ASP A 251 4.37 -15.49 7.56
C ASP A 251 4.41 -16.40 8.80
N HIS A 252 5.57 -17.01 9.09
CA HIS A 252 5.71 -17.88 10.26
C HIS A 252 5.71 -17.09 11.58
N LEU A 253 6.22 -15.86 11.57
CA LEU A 253 6.19 -15.01 12.76
C LEU A 253 4.74 -14.64 13.09
N GLU A 254 3.97 -14.23 12.08
CA GLU A 254 2.55 -13.92 12.20
C GLU A 254 1.73 -15.13 12.66
N GLU A 255 1.90 -16.30 12.03
CA GLU A 255 1.23 -17.53 12.45
C GLU A 255 1.54 -17.89 13.91
N TRP A 256 2.79 -17.70 14.33
CA TRP A 256 3.20 -17.99 15.70
C TRP A 256 2.65 -16.98 16.72
N GLU A 257 2.72 -15.69 16.41
CA GLU A 257 2.13 -14.61 17.22
C GLU A 257 0.62 -14.82 17.37
N ASN A 258 -0.11 -15.04 16.28
CA ASN A 258 -1.55 -15.32 16.29
C ASN A 258 -1.90 -16.55 17.13
N SER A 259 -1.10 -17.62 17.05
CA SER A 259 -1.31 -18.84 17.84
C SER A 259 -1.13 -18.57 19.33
N ARG A 260 -0.12 -17.78 19.72
CA ARG A 260 0.13 -17.39 21.11
C ARG A 260 -0.95 -16.45 21.64
N GLU A 261 -1.38 -15.48 20.84
CA GLU A 261 -2.49 -14.59 21.18
C GLU A 261 -3.79 -15.36 21.36
N ALA A 262 -4.11 -16.32 20.47
CA ALA A 262 -5.29 -17.16 20.60
C ALA A 262 -5.26 -18.00 21.89
N LEU A 263 -4.09 -18.54 22.26
CA LEU A 263 -3.90 -19.23 23.53
C LEU A 263 -4.12 -18.30 24.73
N LEU A 264 -3.50 -17.11 24.72
CA LEU A 264 -3.66 -16.10 25.78
C LEU A 264 -5.12 -15.66 25.91
N PHE A 265 -5.79 -15.41 24.78
CA PHE A 265 -7.20 -15.04 24.73
C PHE A 265 -8.09 -16.18 25.22
N SER A 266 -7.77 -17.44 24.90
CA SER A 266 -8.47 -18.61 25.43
C SER A 266 -8.27 -18.78 26.94
N GLU A 267 -7.09 -18.45 27.48
CA GLU A 267 -6.80 -18.45 28.92
C GLU A 267 -7.56 -17.34 29.65
N LEU A 268 -7.61 -16.13 29.07
CA LEU A 268 -8.39 -14.99 29.58
C LEU A 268 -9.90 -15.27 29.53
N ILE A 269 -10.39 -15.82 28.42
CA ILE A 269 -11.78 -16.27 28.27
C ILE A 269 -12.08 -17.37 29.29
N ASN A 270 -11.19 -18.34 29.52
CA ASN A 270 -11.41 -19.37 30.55
C ASN A 270 -11.41 -18.80 31.98
N GLN A 271 -10.79 -17.64 32.21
CA GLN A 271 -10.90 -16.90 33.47
C GLN A 271 -12.21 -16.10 33.58
N GLU A 272 -12.79 -15.62 32.48
CA GLU A 272 -14.03 -14.82 32.46
C GLU A 272 -15.31 -15.60 32.12
N SER A 273 -15.19 -16.81 31.56
CA SER A 273 -16.32 -17.64 31.08
C SER A 273 -16.86 -18.55 32.18
N LYS A 274 -17.43 -17.91 33.19
CA LYS A 274 -18.54 -18.45 33.98
C LYS A 274 -19.90 -18.01 33.42
N THR A 275 -19.99 -17.53 32.19
CA THR A 275 -21.29 -17.19 31.56
C THR A 275 -21.24 -17.35 30.04
N GLU A 276 -22.21 -18.12 29.54
CA GLU A 276 -22.52 -18.50 28.15
C GLU A 276 -22.80 -17.30 27.21
N GLN A 277 -22.85 -17.35 25.87
CA GLN A 277 -22.95 -18.44 24.87
C GLN A 277 -22.56 -17.93 23.46
N LYS A 278 -22.23 -18.88 22.57
CA LYS A 278 -21.81 -18.81 21.16
C LYS A 278 -22.66 -17.95 20.20
N SER A 279 -21.98 -17.36 19.19
CA SER A 279 -22.54 -17.19 17.84
C SER A 279 -21.51 -17.55 16.75
N ASP A 280 -22.04 -18.16 15.70
CA ASP A 280 -21.42 -18.78 14.54
C ASP A 280 -20.98 -17.73 13.50
N SER A 281 -19.71 -17.69 13.09
CA SER A 281 -19.27 -17.12 11.80
C SER A 281 -17.84 -17.56 11.46
N ARG A 282 -17.58 -17.79 10.17
CA ARG A 282 -16.24 -18.08 9.61
C ARG A 282 -15.23 -17.04 10.10
N LEU A 283 -14.05 -17.49 10.55
CA LEU A 283 -12.92 -16.68 11.02
C LEU A 283 -12.70 -15.44 10.14
N SER A 284 -13.26 -14.29 10.52
CA SER A 284 -12.92 -12.98 9.97
C SER A 284 -11.56 -12.60 10.52
N SER A 285 -10.63 -12.17 9.66
CA SER A 285 -9.33 -11.68 10.12
C SER A 285 -9.55 -10.46 11.02
N ARG A 286 -8.76 -10.29 12.09
CA ARG A 286 -8.87 -9.12 12.97
C ARG A 286 -8.70 -7.79 12.22
N TYR A 287 -8.03 -7.80 11.07
CA TYR A 287 -7.80 -6.64 10.20
C TYR A 287 -8.99 -6.31 9.29
N ASP A 288 -10.04 -7.12 9.33
CA ASP A 288 -11.28 -6.87 8.59
C ASP A 288 -11.95 -5.57 9.07
N LEU A 289 -11.86 -5.25 10.37
CA LEU A 289 -12.38 -3.99 10.90
C LEU A 289 -11.63 -2.77 10.36
N LEU A 290 -10.32 -2.90 10.17
CA LEU A 290 -9.50 -1.86 9.54
C LEU A 290 -9.87 -1.69 8.07
N ALA A 291 -10.06 -2.79 7.35
CA ALA A 291 -10.50 -2.76 5.96
C ALA A 291 -11.88 -2.10 5.81
N ASP A 292 -12.84 -2.41 6.70
CA ASP A 292 -14.16 -1.77 6.70
C ASP A 292 -14.04 -0.27 6.97
N TYR A 293 -13.23 0.12 7.95
CA TYR A 293 -12.97 1.52 8.27
C TYR A 293 -12.35 2.29 7.08
N LEU A 294 -11.38 1.68 6.40
CA LEU A 294 -10.76 2.26 5.20
C LEU A 294 -11.75 2.34 4.04
N LEU A 295 -12.55 1.29 3.83
CA LEU A 295 -13.57 1.26 2.79
C LEU A 295 -14.56 2.40 2.98
N GLU A 296 -15.06 2.64 4.20
CA GLU A 296 -16.06 3.67 4.56
C GLU A 296 -15.56 5.13 4.44
N GLN A 297 -14.29 5.37 4.13
CA GLN A 297 -13.78 6.75 3.97
C GLN A 297 -14.41 7.44 2.75
N PRO A 298 -14.81 8.73 2.84
CA PRO A 298 -15.38 9.48 1.72
C PRO A 298 -14.36 9.68 0.57
N GLY A 299 -14.85 9.94 -0.65
CA GLY A 299 -14.01 10.15 -1.83
C GLY A 299 -13.10 11.38 -1.73
N SER A 300 -13.45 12.34 -0.87
CA SER A 300 -12.59 13.49 -0.55
C SER A 300 -11.33 13.13 0.24
N ILE A 301 -11.25 11.92 0.79
CA ILE A 301 -10.07 11.41 1.51
C ILE A 301 -9.37 10.39 0.59
N ASP A 302 -8.24 10.80 0.04
CA ASP A 302 -7.36 9.98 -0.79
C ASP A 302 -6.15 9.42 -0.02
N ARG A 303 -5.85 10.04 1.13
CA ARG A 303 -4.75 9.73 2.04
C ARG A 303 -5.23 9.81 3.48
N LEU A 304 -4.90 8.79 4.27
CA LEU A 304 -5.25 8.70 5.68
C LEU A 304 -4.02 8.33 6.50
N LYS A 305 -3.61 9.19 7.43
CA LYS A 305 -2.55 8.90 8.41
C LYS A 305 -3.24 8.40 9.69
N LEU A 306 -2.84 7.21 10.15
CA LEU A 306 -3.31 6.62 11.40
C LEU A 306 -2.11 6.31 12.29
N SER A 307 -2.26 6.53 13.60
CA SER A 307 -1.34 6.00 14.60
C SER A 307 -1.59 4.52 14.82
N PHE A 308 -0.64 3.83 15.43
CA PHE A 308 -0.80 2.41 15.77
C PHE A 308 -1.91 2.25 16.81
N ASP A 309 -1.98 3.13 17.81
CA ASP A 309 -3.05 3.14 18.81
C ASP A 309 -4.44 3.33 18.18
N GLU A 310 -4.58 4.19 17.16
CA GLU A 310 -5.84 4.36 16.44
C GLU A 310 -6.24 3.07 15.70
N ILE A 311 -5.27 2.37 15.11
CA ILE A 311 -5.49 1.10 14.44
C ILE A 311 -5.89 0.02 15.45
N GLU A 312 -5.25 -0.02 16.61
CA GLU A 312 -5.58 -0.96 17.70
C GLU A 312 -7.01 -0.77 18.20
N VAL A 313 -7.46 0.49 18.32
CA VAL A 313 -8.85 0.82 18.64
C VAL A 313 -9.79 0.32 17.54
N ILE A 314 -9.43 0.50 16.26
CA ILE A 314 -10.25 0.04 15.14
C ILE A 314 -10.35 -1.49 15.10
N ILE A 315 -9.25 -2.21 15.28
CA ILE A 315 -9.22 -3.69 15.23
C ILE A 315 -9.65 -4.35 16.55
N GLY A 316 -9.86 -3.56 17.62
CA GLY A 316 -10.31 -4.05 18.92
C GLY A 316 -9.24 -4.80 19.72
N GLY A 317 -7.95 -4.54 19.48
CA GLY A 317 -6.85 -5.20 20.20
C GLY A 317 -5.46 -4.73 19.76
N ALA A 318 -4.44 -5.09 20.53
CA ALA A 318 -3.06 -4.65 20.27
C ALA A 318 -2.51 -5.22 18.97
N LEU A 319 -1.81 -4.40 18.18
CA LEU A 319 -1.09 -4.84 16.99
C LEU A 319 0.01 -5.83 17.41
N PRO A 320 0.33 -6.82 16.55
CA PRO A 320 1.39 -7.78 16.85
C PRO A 320 2.74 -7.05 16.95
N ALA A 321 3.70 -7.62 17.69
CA ALA A 321 5.02 -7.01 17.87
C ALA A 321 5.72 -6.78 16.53
N SER A 322 5.48 -7.67 15.55
CA SER A 322 5.93 -7.50 14.17
C SER A 322 5.50 -6.17 13.52
N ALA A 323 4.27 -5.68 13.77
CA ALA A 323 3.81 -4.38 13.25
C ALA A 323 4.59 -3.19 13.84
N TYR A 324 5.14 -3.35 15.05
CA TYR A 324 5.94 -2.35 15.75
C TYR A 324 7.40 -2.31 15.30
N HIS A 325 7.95 -3.46 14.89
CA HIS A 325 9.38 -3.62 14.66
C HIS A 325 9.74 -3.82 13.18
N HIS A 326 8.80 -4.21 12.32
CA HIS A 326 9.08 -4.58 10.94
C HIS A 326 8.27 -3.72 9.97
N ARG A 327 8.98 -3.04 9.06
CA ARG A 327 8.29 -2.24 8.05
C ARG A 327 7.62 -3.13 7.00
N THR A 328 8.16 -4.32 6.76
CA THR A 328 7.57 -5.35 5.89
C THR A 328 6.19 -5.81 6.34
N TRP A 329 5.88 -5.76 7.63
CA TRP A 329 4.54 -6.09 8.11
C TRP A 329 3.46 -5.18 7.49
N TRP A 330 3.82 -3.93 7.18
CA TRP A 330 2.98 -2.94 6.52
C TRP A 330 3.15 -2.92 5.00
N ALA A 331 3.96 -3.83 4.42
CA ALA A 331 4.17 -3.88 2.98
C ALA A 331 2.87 -4.24 2.24
N ASN A 332 2.74 -3.78 1.00
CA ASN A 332 1.59 -4.06 0.14
C ASN A 332 1.77 -5.37 -0.64
N ASP A 333 2.31 -6.40 0.02
CA ASP A 333 2.44 -7.73 -0.58
C ASP A 333 1.22 -8.57 -0.17
N ALA A 334 0.42 -8.99 -1.15
CA ALA A 334 -0.74 -9.84 -0.92
C ALA A 334 -0.37 -11.33 -0.80
N ILE A 335 0.89 -11.69 -1.09
CA ILE A 335 1.40 -13.05 -1.03
C ILE A 335 2.04 -13.25 0.36
N GLY A 336 1.33 -13.95 1.25
CA GLY A 336 1.84 -14.32 2.59
C GLY A 336 1.26 -13.52 3.75
N HIS A 337 0.88 -12.25 3.53
CA HIS A 337 0.43 -11.36 4.61
C HIS A 337 -1.09 -11.15 4.63
N THR A 338 -1.77 -11.78 5.60
CA THR A 338 -3.24 -11.76 5.69
C THR A 338 -3.80 -10.36 5.96
N GLN A 339 -3.07 -9.54 6.74
CA GLN A 339 -3.38 -8.14 7.02
C GLN A 339 -3.30 -7.27 5.77
N ALA A 340 -2.28 -7.47 4.93
CA ALA A 340 -2.06 -6.64 3.75
C ALA A 340 -3.17 -6.85 2.72
N ASN A 341 -3.60 -8.10 2.57
CA ASN A 341 -4.73 -8.42 1.74
C ASN A 341 -6.01 -7.67 2.18
N SER A 342 -6.26 -7.52 3.49
CA SER A 342 -7.46 -6.84 4.01
C SER A 342 -7.60 -5.40 3.47
N TRP A 343 -6.55 -4.57 3.48
CA TRP A 343 -6.64 -3.20 2.94
C TRP A 343 -6.50 -3.14 1.41
N LEU A 344 -5.73 -4.05 0.79
CA LEU A 344 -5.59 -4.11 -0.67
C LEU A 344 -6.91 -4.48 -1.36
N GLU A 345 -7.66 -5.43 -0.81
CA GLU A 345 -8.97 -5.85 -1.33
C GLU A 345 -9.98 -4.71 -1.37
N VAL A 346 -9.94 -3.81 -0.38
CA VAL A 346 -10.82 -2.62 -0.30
C VAL A 346 -10.29 -1.42 -1.08
N GLY A 347 -9.20 -1.58 -1.85
CA GLY A 347 -8.68 -0.52 -2.71
C GLY A 347 -7.77 0.48 -2.01
N TRP A 348 -7.19 0.10 -0.87
CA TRP A 348 -6.23 0.92 -0.13
C TRP A 348 -4.86 0.25 -0.11
N ARG A 349 -3.82 1.04 0.07
CA ARG A 349 -2.45 0.55 0.22
C ARG A 349 -1.69 1.44 1.19
N THR A 350 -0.70 0.92 1.88
CA THR A 350 0.24 1.74 2.65
C THR A 350 1.14 2.53 1.69
N SER A 351 1.49 3.76 2.04
CA SER A 351 2.40 4.60 1.27
C SER A 351 3.64 5.02 2.07
N TYR A 352 3.47 5.14 3.39
CA TYR A 352 4.51 5.53 4.31
C TYR A 352 4.24 4.91 5.68
N VAL A 353 5.30 4.51 6.36
CA VAL A 353 5.27 3.88 7.68
C VAL A 353 6.44 4.47 8.46
N ASN A 354 6.16 4.97 9.65
CA ASN A 354 7.14 5.46 10.59
C ASN A 354 6.99 4.66 11.89
N LEU A 355 7.89 3.72 12.12
CA LEU A 355 7.86 2.85 13.31
C LEU A 355 8.24 3.63 14.58
N SER A 356 9.13 4.62 14.48
CA SER A 356 9.55 5.45 15.62
C SER A 356 8.42 6.33 16.13
N GLU A 357 7.68 6.96 15.21
CA GLU A 357 6.49 7.74 15.55
C GLU A 357 5.23 6.86 15.70
N LYS A 358 5.29 5.57 15.35
CA LYS A 358 4.15 4.64 15.34
C LYS A 358 2.97 5.12 14.50
N HIS A 359 3.24 5.48 13.25
CA HIS A 359 2.20 5.90 12.30
C HIS A 359 2.35 5.20 10.94
N VAL A 360 1.21 4.96 10.30
CA VAL A 360 1.13 4.49 8.91
C VAL A 360 0.24 5.43 8.11
N THR A 361 0.54 5.60 6.83
CA THR A 361 -0.25 6.39 5.90
C THR A 361 -0.81 5.49 4.81
N PHE A 362 -2.12 5.31 4.80
CA PHE A 362 -2.88 4.65 3.74
C PHE A 362 -3.21 5.62 2.62
N VAL A 363 -3.20 5.14 1.38
CA VAL A 363 -3.64 5.87 0.19
C VAL A 363 -4.52 4.98 -0.69
N ARG A 364 -5.45 5.59 -1.43
CA ARG A 364 -6.26 4.85 -2.40
C ARG A 364 -5.42 4.32 -3.56
N ILE A 365 -5.77 3.12 -4.02
CA ILE A 365 -5.24 2.54 -5.25
C ILE A 365 -5.93 3.24 -6.43
N LYS A 366 -5.15 3.99 -7.22
CA LYS A 366 -5.70 4.84 -8.30
C LYS A 366 -6.46 4.06 -9.38
N ASP A 367 -6.05 2.84 -9.68
CA ASP A 367 -6.77 2.02 -10.66
C ASP A 367 -8.12 1.54 -10.13
N ARG A 368 -8.21 1.25 -8.82
CA ARG A 368 -9.47 0.89 -8.16
C ARG A 368 -10.42 2.09 -8.12
N GLU A 369 -9.90 3.26 -7.79
CA GLU A 369 -10.64 4.54 -7.80
C GLU A 369 -11.24 4.81 -9.19
N LYS A 370 -10.44 4.71 -10.25
CA LYS A 370 -10.90 4.85 -11.64
C LYS A 370 -11.95 3.82 -12.02
N ALA A 371 -11.80 2.57 -11.58
CA ALA A 371 -12.77 1.51 -11.85
C ALA A 371 -14.15 1.83 -11.26
N TYR A 372 -14.21 2.29 -10.00
CA TYR A 372 -15.47 2.74 -9.39
C TYR A 372 -16.09 3.93 -10.13
N ILE A 373 -15.27 4.93 -10.50
CA ILE A 373 -15.76 6.09 -11.26
C ILE A 373 -16.41 5.66 -12.57
N ASN A 374 -15.75 4.78 -13.32
CA ASN A 374 -16.25 4.29 -14.60
C ASN A 374 -17.54 3.47 -14.42
N PHE A 375 -17.56 2.53 -13.46
CA PHE A 375 -18.73 1.70 -13.21
C PHE A 375 -19.96 2.53 -12.84
N PHE A 376 -19.84 3.44 -11.87
CA PHE A 376 -20.96 4.26 -11.44
C PHE A 376 -21.36 5.29 -12.49
N SER A 377 -20.43 5.79 -13.30
CA SER A 377 -20.77 6.70 -14.42
C SER A 377 -21.68 6.00 -15.43
N GLU A 378 -21.35 4.77 -15.82
CA GLU A 378 -22.19 3.99 -16.73
C GLU A 378 -23.51 3.57 -16.08
N LEU A 379 -23.50 3.21 -14.79
CA LEU A 379 -24.73 2.86 -14.05
C LEU A 379 -25.69 4.05 -13.97
N LEU A 380 -25.18 5.25 -13.72
CA LEU A 380 -25.98 6.48 -13.69
C LEU A 380 -26.56 6.79 -15.08
N LYS A 381 -25.82 6.55 -16.17
CA LYS A 381 -26.35 6.68 -17.53
C LYS A 381 -27.51 5.71 -17.78
N GLU A 382 -27.36 4.44 -17.37
CA GLU A 382 -28.43 3.45 -17.48
C GLU A 382 -29.66 3.83 -16.63
N LEU A 383 -29.46 4.21 -15.37
CA LEU A 383 -30.53 4.61 -14.46
C LEU A 383 -31.27 5.88 -14.93
N SER A 384 -30.54 6.84 -15.53
CA SER A 384 -31.12 8.08 -16.06
C SER A 384 -32.12 7.89 -17.21
N LYS A 385 -32.11 6.72 -17.87
CA LYS A 385 -33.12 6.37 -18.88
C LYS A 385 -34.50 6.18 -18.28
N ASN A 386 -34.61 5.95 -16.97
CA ASN A 386 -35.88 5.85 -16.28
C ASN A 386 -36.31 7.23 -15.74
N THR A 387 -37.25 7.87 -16.43
CA THR A 387 -37.71 9.23 -16.09
C THR A 387 -38.57 9.29 -14.82
N GLY A 388 -39.03 8.15 -14.30
CA GLY A 388 -39.86 8.08 -13.09
C GLY A 388 -39.06 8.04 -11.78
N PHE A 389 -37.75 7.77 -11.84
CA PHE A 389 -36.89 7.70 -10.67
C PHE A 389 -36.28 9.09 -10.36
N PRO A 390 -36.39 9.59 -9.11
CA PRO A 390 -35.84 10.90 -8.75
C PRO A 390 -34.32 10.82 -8.51
N LEU A 391 -33.59 10.71 -9.62
CA LEU A 391 -32.15 10.66 -9.64
C LEU A 391 -31.55 12.02 -9.23
N ARG A 392 -30.66 12.00 -8.24
CA ARG A 392 -29.88 13.17 -7.85
C ARG A 392 -28.80 13.47 -8.90
N THR A 393 -28.50 14.75 -9.09
CA THR A 393 -27.31 15.18 -9.84
C THR A 393 -26.08 14.90 -8.98
N VAL A 394 -25.39 13.80 -9.26
CA VAL A 394 -24.19 13.35 -8.54
C VAL A 394 -23.13 12.90 -9.54
N SER A 395 -21.86 12.97 -9.13
CA SER A 395 -20.73 12.47 -9.90
C SER A 395 -19.98 11.43 -9.06
N PRO A 396 -19.56 10.30 -9.63
CA PRO A 396 -18.70 9.33 -8.95
C PRO A 396 -17.39 9.95 -8.49
N ASP A 397 -17.02 9.68 -7.25
CA ASP A 397 -15.84 10.22 -6.55
C ASP A 397 -14.79 9.15 -6.23
N GLY A 398 -14.98 7.94 -6.78
CA GLY A 398 -14.06 6.80 -6.58
C GLY A 398 -14.32 5.99 -5.30
N THR A 399 -15.37 6.28 -4.55
CA THR A 399 -15.85 5.41 -3.46
C THR A 399 -16.53 4.15 -3.99
N ASN A 400 -16.66 3.14 -3.14
CA ASN A 400 -17.35 1.88 -3.47
C ASN A 400 -18.87 1.97 -3.32
N TRP A 401 -19.44 3.15 -3.08
CA TRP A 401 -20.89 3.37 -3.02
C TRP A 401 -21.31 4.59 -3.82
N MET A 402 -22.62 4.69 -4.07
CA MET A 402 -23.22 5.80 -4.79
C MET A 402 -24.62 6.07 -4.29
N VAL A 403 -24.84 7.24 -3.68
CA VAL A 403 -26.17 7.69 -3.25
C VAL A 403 -26.91 8.31 -4.44
N VAL A 404 -27.97 7.66 -4.91
CA VAL A 404 -28.71 8.08 -6.10
C VAL A 404 -30.00 8.82 -5.80
N SER A 405 -30.57 8.63 -4.61
CA SER A 405 -31.75 9.37 -4.15
C SER A 405 -31.76 9.52 -2.63
N ILE A 406 -32.43 10.56 -2.12
CA ILE A 406 -32.55 10.87 -0.68
C ILE A 406 -34.01 11.19 -0.36
N LEU A 407 -34.47 10.74 0.80
CA LEU A 407 -35.77 11.06 1.37
C LEU A 407 -35.63 11.74 2.75
N PRO A 408 -36.43 12.80 3.03
CA PRO A 408 -37.22 13.56 2.06
C PRO A 408 -36.33 14.25 1.01
N SER A 409 -36.87 14.45 -0.20
CA SER A 409 -36.15 15.11 -1.30
C SER A 409 -35.91 16.60 -1.08
N ASN A 410 -36.70 17.21 -0.19
CA ASN A 410 -36.60 18.61 0.22
C ASN A 410 -36.25 18.68 1.72
N GLY A 411 -35.21 19.43 2.07
CA GLY A 411 -34.77 19.59 3.45
C GLY A 411 -33.71 18.55 3.87
N GLN A 412 -33.69 18.23 5.17
CA GLN A 412 -32.73 17.28 5.73
C GLN A 412 -33.10 15.85 5.36
N GLY A 413 -32.18 15.13 4.72
CA GLY A 413 -32.36 13.74 4.34
C GLY A 413 -32.19 12.80 5.52
N PHE A 414 -33.12 11.85 5.69
CA PHE A 414 -33.12 10.86 6.77
C PHE A 414 -33.04 9.41 6.27
N ALA A 415 -33.21 9.20 4.97
CA ALA A 415 -32.98 7.93 4.31
C ALA A 415 -32.41 8.16 2.90
N SER A 416 -31.65 7.19 2.40
CA SER A 416 -31.03 7.29 1.09
C SER A 416 -31.07 5.97 0.34
N PHE A 417 -31.28 6.06 -0.97
CA PHE A 417 -31.20 4.94 -1.90
C PHE A 417 -29.79 4.91 -2.48
N THR A 418 -29.10 3.80 -2.26
CA THR A 418 -27.65 3.70 -2.44
C THR A 418 -27.31 2.41 -3.15
N PHE A 419 -26.31 2.49 -4.02
CA PHE A 419 -25.59 1.32 -4.53
C PHE A 419 -24.29 1.15 -3.77
N SER A 420 -23.85 -0.08 -3.51
CA SER A 420 -22.54 -0.29 -2.90
C SER A 420 -21.92 -1.65 -3.21
N PHE A 421 -20.61 -1.69 -3.41
CA PHE A 421 -19.82 -2.92 -3.34
C PHE A 421 -19.42 -3.21 -1.90
N SER A 422 -19.57 -4.45 -1.46
CA SER A 422 -19.11 -4.94 -0.16
C SER A 422 -17.86 -5.83 -0.32
N ARG A 423 -17.17 -6.07 0.80
CA ARG A 423 -15.98 -6.93 0.85
C ARG A 423 -16.25 -8.39 0.52
N ASN A 424 -17.47 -8.88 0.75
CA ASN A 424 -17.83 -10.27 0.52
C ASN A 424 -18.12 -10.58 -0.96
N LYS A 425 -17.57 -9.79 -1.89
CA LYS A 425 -17.78 -9.90 -3.34
C LYS A 425 -19.26 -9.79 -3.71
N GLN A 426 -19.98 -8.92 -3.00
CA GLN A 426 -21.38 -8.63 -3.26
C GLN A 426 -21.56 -7.17 -3.63
N PHE A 427 -22.53 -6.92 -4.49
CA PHE A 427 -23.07 -5.61 -4.79
C PHE A 427 -24.49 -5.50 -4.24
N ARG A 428 -24.82 -4.36 -3.67
CA ARG A 428 -26.12 -4.16 -3.01
C ARG A 428 -26.85 -2.95 -3.54
N VAL A 429 -28.16 -3.13 -3.71
CA VAL A 429 -29.17 -2.06 -3.82
C VAL A 429 -29.75 -1.90 -2.42
N GLU A 430 -29.56 -0.73 -1.81
CA GLU A 430 -29.90 -0.54 -0.41
C GLU A 430 -30.68 0.75 -0.13
N LEU A 431 -31.54 0.66 0.87
CA LEU A 431 -32.09 1.78 1.61
C LEU A 431 -31.27 1.92 2.90
N TYR A 432 -30.52 3.01 2.99
CA TYR A 432 -29.75 3.38 4.18
C TYR A 432 -30.53 4.41 4.99
N ILE A 433 -30.92 4.06 6.21
CA ILE A 433 -31.76 4.87 7.10
C ILE A 433 -30.87 5.46 8.18
N ASP A 434 -30.72 6.78 8.19
CA ASP A 434 -29.95 7.50 9.19
C ASP A 434 -30.64 8.82 9.54
N THR A 435 -31.38 8.82 10.66
CA THR A 435 -32.09 10.00 11.14
C THR A 435 -31.22 10.90 12.02
N TYR A 436 -29.89 10.73 12.00
CA TYR A 436 -28.93 11.39 12.90
C TYR A 436 -29.08 11.06 14.39
N GLU A 437 -30.02 10.18 14.75
CA GLU A 437 -30.24 9.65 16.10
C GLU A 437 -30.53 8.16 16.01
N GLN A 438 -29.73 7.34 16.72
CA GLN A 438 -29.82 5.88 16.63
C GLN A 438 -31.24 5.35 16.92
N LYS A 439 -31.85 5.84 18.01
CA LYS A 439 -33.18 5.40 18.44
C LYS A 439 -34.24 5.66 17.38
N SER A 440 -34.16 6.80 16.70
CA SER A 440 -35.11 7.22 15.67
C SER A 440 -34.91 6.44 14.37
N SER A 441 -33.66 6.21 13.93
CA SER A 441 -33.35 5.31 12.81
C SER A 441 -33.92 3.91 13.03
N LYS A 442 -33.76 3.35 14.24
CA LYS A 442 -34.28 2.01 14.56
C LYS A 442 -35.81 1.99 14.54
N LYS A 443 -36.48 3.03 15.04
CA LYS A 443 -37.94 3.12 14.99
C LYS A 443 -38.46 3.14 13.54
N VAL A 444 -37.83 3.92 12.65
CA VAL A 444 -38.19 3.94 11.23
C VAL A 444 -38.02 2.54 10.63
N PHE A 445 -36.89 1.89 10.89
CA PHE A 445 -36.65 0.50 10.46
C PHE A 445 -37.72 -0.47 11.00
N ASP A 446 -38.01 -0.41 12.30
CA ASP A 446 -38.98 -1.30 12.96
C ASP A 446 -40.41 -1.10 12.41
N ILE A 447 -40.78 0.13 12.03
CA ILE A 447 -42.06 0.42 11.35
C ILE A 447 -42.12 -0.25 9.98
N LEU A 448 -41.05 -0.13 9.18
CA LEU A 448 -41.00 -0.76 7.85
C LEU A 448 -41.00 -2.29 7.97
N GLN A 449 -40.20 -2.85 8.88
CA GLN A 449 -40.06 -4.30 9.04
C GLN A 449 -41.38 -5.00 9.41
N LYS A 450 -42.32 -4.33 10.06
CA LYS A 450 -43.67 -4.88 10.33
C LYS A 450 -44.40 -5.34 9.06
N ASN A 451 -44.12 -4.70 7.93
CA ASN A 451 -44.71 -5.03 6.64
C ASN A 451 -43.75 -5.84 5.75
N LYS A 452 -42.76 -6.55 6.32
CA LYS A 452 -41.74 -7.27 5.53
C LYS A 452 -42.30 -8.19 4.44
N GLU A 453 -43.38 -8.91 4.74
CA GLU A 453 -44.00 -9.87 3.83
C GLU A 453 -44.58 -9.18 2.58
N LYS A 454 -45.07 -7.95 2.73
CA LYS A 454 -45.54 -7.11 1.61
C LYS A 454 -44.39 -6.82 0.65
N TYR A 455 -43.23 -6.44 1.18
CA TYR A 455 -42.08 -6.05 0.36
C TYR A 455 -41.40 -7.26 -0.28
N GLU A 456 -41.23 -8.34 0.47
CA GLU A 456 -40.59 -9.57 -0.02
C GLU A 456 -41.40 -10.24 -1.14
N LYS A 457 -42.74 -10.09 -1.13
CA LYS A 457 -43.60 -10.54 -2.22
C LYS A 457 -43.34 -9.81 -3.53
N GLU A 458 -43.02 -8.51 -3.48
CA GLU A 458 -42.81 -7.67 -4.67
C GLU A 458 -41.36 -7.71 -5.18
N LEU A 459 -40.39 -7.86 -4.27
CA LEU A 459 -38.96 -7.69 -4.57
C LEU A 459 -38.14 -8.98 -4.46
N GLY A 460 -38.68 -10.03 -3.85
CA GLY A 460 -37.96 -11.27 -3.53
C GLY A 460 -37.32 -11.22 -2.14
N GLU A 461 -36.24 -11.96 -1.95
CA GLU A 461 -35.52 -12.01 -0.68
C GLU A 461 -34.87 -10.65 -0.35
N ILE A 462 -35.16 -10.13 0.85
CA ILE A 462 -34.65 -8.84 1.34
C ILE A 462 -33.87 -9.08 2.63
N SER A 463 -32.69 -8.47 2.72
CA SER A 463 -31.93 -8.41 3.96
C SER A 463 -32.40 -7.25 4.83
N TRP A 464 -32.85 -7.57 6.04
CA TRP A 464 -33.33 -6.61 7.04
C TRP A 464 -32.29 -6.43 8.15
N GLU A 465 -31.48 -5.40 8.04
CA GLU A 465 -30.31 -5.20 8.89
C GLU A 465 -30.51 -4.02 9.84
N ARG A 466 -30.89 -4.33 11.08
CA ARG A 466 -31.13 -3.29 12.08
C ARG A 466 -29.83 -2.57 12.50
N ILE A 467 -28.69 -3.26 12.49
CA ILE A 467 -27.33 -2.76 12.84
C ILE A 467 -27.31 -2.05 14.20
N ASN A 468 -27.57 -2.80 15.28
CA ASN A 468 -27.83 -2.22 16.62
C ASN A 468 -26.67 -1.42 17.21
N ASP A 469 -25.45 -1.72 16.79
CA ASP A 469 -24.18 -1.09 17.16
C ASP A 469 -23.93 0.24 16.42
N LYS A 470 -24.55 0.47 15.25
CA LYS A 470 -24.44 1.74 14.50
C LYS A 470 -25.69 2.61 14.66
N ARG A 471 -25.53 3.90 14.34
CA ARG A 471 -26.63 4.89 14.28
C ARG A 471 -27.66 4.53 13.20
N ALA A 472 -27.20 4.11 12.04
CA ALA A 472 -28.03 3.82 10.88
C ALA A 472 -28.60 2.40 10.89
N SER A 473 -29.60 2.15 10.05
CA SER A 473 -30.12 0.82 9.71
C SER A 473 -30.14 0.65 8.20
N ARG A 474 -30.20 -0.61 7.73
CA ARG A 474 -30.11 -0.94 6.31
C ARG A 474 -31.16 -1.96 5.91
N ILE A 475 -31.77 -1.73 4.76
CA ILE A 475 -32.60 -2.74 4.06
C ILE A 475 -31.99 -2.91 2.68
N ALA A 476 -31.61 -4.13 2.30
CA ALA A 476 -30.81 -4.34 1.10
C ALA A 476 -31.19 -5.59 0.32
N ILE A 477 -30.99 -5.53 -0.99
CA ILE A 477 -30.98 -6.70 -1.88
C ILE A 477 -29.55 -6.91 -2.36
N TYR A 478 -29.04 -8.11 -2.16
CA TYR A 478 -27.68 -8.49 -2.52
C TYR A 478 -27.64 -9.22 -3.86
N HIS A 479 -26.60 -8.95 -4.63
CA HIS A 479 -26.24 -9.66 -5.84
C HIS A 479 -24.74 -9.94 -5.81
N ASN A 480 -24.29 -11.04 -6.39
CA ASN A 480 -22.86 -11.30 -6.49
C ASN A 480 -22.22 -10.29 -7.45
N GLY A 481 -21.06 -9.76 -7.08
CA GLY A 481 -20.35 -8.79 -7.90
C GLY A 481 -19.26 -8.06 -7.14
N GLN A 482 -18.11 -7.91 -7.77
CA GLN A 482 -16.97 -7.14 -7.27
C GLN A 482 -16.41 -6.28 -8.42
N ILE A 483 -15.86 -5.12 -8.10
CA ILE A 483 -15.40 -4.15 -9.11
C ILE A 483 -14.23 -4.67 -9.98
N THR A 484 -13.58 -5.75 -9.57
CA THR A 484 -12.52 -6.45 -10.33
C THR A 484 -13.03 -7.52 -11.29
N ASP A 485 -14.34 -7.74 -11.37
CA ASP A 485 -14.92 -8.67 -12.33
C ASP A 485 -14.72 -8.20 -13.78
N SER A 486 -14.93 -9.11 -14.74
CA SER A 486 -14.79 -8.78 -16.17
C SER A 486 -15.78 -7.70 -16.60
N LYS A 487 -15.47 -7.02 -17.72
CA LYS A 487 -16.31 -5.94 -18.25
C LYS A 487 -17.72 -6.39 -18.56
N GLU A 488 -17.88 -7.63 -19.03
CA GLU A 488 -19.16 -8.26 -19.35
C GLU A 488 -19.97 -8.49 -18.08
N THR A 489 -19.38 -9.13 -17.06
CA THR A 489 -20.03 -9.34 -15.75
C THR A 489 -20.45 -8.02 -15.11
N LEU A 490 -19.61 -6.98 -15.18
CA LEU A 490 -19.96 -5.66 -14.68
C LEU A 490 -21.08 -4.99 -15.48
N ALA A 491 -21.23 -5.27 -16.78
CA ALA A 491 -22.33 -4.75 -17.59
C ALA A 491 -23.68 -5.39 -17.23
N ASP A 492 -23.68 -6.71 -17.01
CA ASP A 492 -24.86 -7.44 -16.55
C ASP A 492 -25.27 -6.97 -15.15
N LEU A 493 -24.29 -6.77 -14.26
CA LEU A 493 -24.53 -6.23 -12.92
C LEU A 493 -25.15 -4.84 -12.95
N ARG A 494 -24.68 -3.94 -13.83
CA ARG A 494 -25.28 -2.60 -13.98
C ARG A 494 -26.72 -2.67 -14.48
N SER A 495 -26.98 -3.51 -15.47
CA SER A 495 -28.31 -3.69 -16.04
C SER A 495 -29.31 -4.17 -14.98
N TRP A 496 -28.91 -5.17 -14.19
CA TRP A 496 -29.70 -5.64 -13.04
C TRP A 496 -29.90 -4.54 -12.00
N ALA A 497 -28.83 -3.83 -11.62
CA ALA A 497 -28.85 -2.82 -10.57
C ALA A 497 -29.77 -1.64 -10.90
N ALA A 498 -29.74 -1.16 -12.15
CA ALA A 498 -30.59 -0.07 -12.60
C ALA A 498 -32.07 -0.44 -12.54
N VAL A 499 -32.44 -1.64 -13.01
CA VAL A 499 -33.82 -2.15 -12.95
C VAL A 499 -34.27 -2.36 -11.50
N MET A 500 -33.42 -2.97 -10.68
CA MET A 500 -33.74 -3.26 -9.29
C MET A 500 -33.93 -1.99 -8.47
N MET A 501 -33.07 -0.98 -8.63
CA MET A 501 -33.17 0.29 -7.90
C MET A 501 -34.49 1.03 -8.15
N VAL A 502 -34.98 1.04 -9.39
CA VAL A 502 -36.27 1.65 -9.72
C VAL A 502 -37.40 0.94 -8.99
N ARG A 503 -37.47 -0.40 -9.09
CA ARG A 503 -38.51 -1.20 -8.40
C ARG A 503 -38.42 -1.04 -6.89
N PHE A 504 -37.20 -1.07 -6.36
CA PHE A 504 -36.92 -0.90 -4.94
C PHE A 504 -37.41 0.46 -4.43
N TYR A 505 -37.18 1.52 -5.20
CA TYR A 505 -37.70 2.86 -4.89
C TYR A 505 -39.23 2.93 -4.94
N GLU A 506 -39.86 2.41 -6.00
CA GLU A 506 -41.33 2.40 -6.14
C GLU A 506 -42.02 1.72 -4.96
N VAL A 507 -41.43 0.63 -4.47
CA VAL A 507 -41.97 -0.16 -3.35
C VAL A 507 -41.76 0.52 -2.00
N PHE A 508 -40.59 1.12 -1.75
CA PHE A 508 -40.25 1.65 -0.42
C PHE A 508 -40.53 3.15 -0.23
N ALA A 509 -40.43 3.99 -1.27
CA ALA A 509 -40.29 5.43 -1.07
C ALA A 509 -41.44 6.09 -0.29
N ALA A 510 -42.70 5.71 -0.58
CA ALA A 510 -43.86 6.25 0.12
C ALA A 510 -43.93 5.79 1.58
N ASP A 511 -43.68 4.51 1.84
CA ASP A 511 -43.73 3.94 3.18
C ASP A 511 -42.58 4.46 4.06
N VAL A 512 -41.39 4.65 3.49
CA VAL A 512 -40.24 5.26 4.17
C VAL A 512 -40.54 6.71 4.54
N LYS A 513 -41.09 7.50 3.62
CA LYS A 513 -41.45 8.89 3.90
C LYS A 513 -42.46 8.96 5.05
N ASN A 514 -43.51 8.14 5.02
CA ASN A 514 -44.52 8.10 6.09
C ASN A 514 -43.91 7.67 7.43
N ALA A 515 -43.04 6.65 7.44
CA ALA A 515 -42.38 6.19 8.65
C ALA A 515 -41.44 7.26 9.25
N VAL A 516 -40.70 7.98 8.40
CA VAL A 516 -39.85 9.10 8.81
C VAL A 516 -40.71 10.24 9.38
N ASP A 517 -41.79 10.63 8.70
CA ASP A 517 -42.68 11.70 9.15
C ASP A 517 -43.30 11.36 10.53
N MET A 518 -43.74 10.11 10.74
CA MET A 518 -44.27 9.64 12.03
C MET A 518 -43.26 9.67 13.17
N VAL A 519 -41.97 9.46 12.89
CA VAL A 519 -40.92 9.38 13.92
C VAL A 519 -40.32 10.75 14.21
N MET A 520 -40.13 11.56 13.17
CA MET A 520 -39.46 12.86 13.25
C MET A 520 -40.42 14.02 13.57
N ASN A 521 -41.71 13.88 13.23
CA ASN A 521 -42.77 14.84 13.54
C ASN A 521 -43.95 14.16 14.27
N PRO A 522 -43.71 13.64 15.50
CA PRO A 522 -44.65 12.79 16.23
C PRO A 522 -45.91 13.50 16.77
#